data_AF-A0A7G9YTK3-F1
#
_entry.id   AF-A0A7G9YTK3-F1
#
_cell.length_a   1.000
_cell.length_b   1.000
_cell.length_c   1.000
_cell.angle_alpha   90.00
_cell.angle_beta   90.00
_cell.angle_gamma   90.00
#
_symmetry.space_group_name_H-M   'P 1'
#
loop_
_entity.id
_entity.type
_entity.pdbx_description
1 polymer ?
#
loop_
_entity_poly.entity_id
_entity_poly.type
_entity_poly.pdbx_seq_one_letter_code
_entity_poly.pdbx_strand_id
1 'polypeptide(L)'
;MTKTWLELLYKVIKRDICTSCGTCIAACPPDFIEMVRGKPKRAIKRAACENCEICYVVCPQTGFDTRDIESEFFGMKRRKDKDEHIGIYRRILTAKTKDKRIKGQDGGIVTSILTHALEEHIVDGAILTGSDSAWMPKPVVARSYEEVVGPSGTKYSISPTLVGVRDALRKGLENICIVGTCCHVRAARLMQFLNLEPLARSIKLVIGLFCYENFDYQGLMRGKIEDELGFRPEEISKFEVEGNEFLIHLKGKIFGNVLTCS
;
A
#
# COMPACT_ATOMS: atom_id res chain seq x y z
N MET A 1 28.09 -7.70 -8.50
CA MET A 1 26.85 -7.83 -9.30
C MET A 1 26.26 -6.43 -9.46
N THR A 2 26.03 -6.00 -10.70
CA THR A 2 25.35 -4.73 -11.02
C THR A 2 23.95 -4.72 -10.41
N LYS A 3 23.45 -3.62 -9.84
CA LYS A 3 22.09 -3.55 -9.26
C LYS A 3 21.17 -2.65 -10.07
N THR A 4 20.97 -2.96 -11.36
CA THR A 4 20.27 -2.05 -12.30
C THR A 4 18.79 -2.39 -12.46
N TRP A 5 18.07 -1.58 -13.25
CA TRP A 5 16.69 -1.90 -13.69
C TRP A 5 16.58 -3.29 -14.34
N LEU A 6 17.58 -3.72 -15.11
CA LEU A 6 17.55 -5.04 -15.76
C LEU A 6 17.53 -6.15 -14.72
N GLU A 7 18.32 -6.04 -13.66
CA GLU A 7 18.30 -7.01 -12.57
C GLU A 7 16.96 -7.00 -11.84
N LEU A 8 16.38 -5.83 -11.58
CA LEU A 8 15.04 -5.74 -10.97
C LEU A 8 13.99 -6.43 -11.87
N LEU A 9 14.07 -6.18 -13.18
CA LEU A 9 13.19 -6.79 -14.18
C LEU A 9 13.30 -8.31 -14.18
N TYR A 10 14.51 -8.86 -14.24
CA TYR A 10 14.71 -10.31 -14.37
C TYR A 10 14.61 -11.08 -13.04
N LYS A 11 15.01 -10.48 -11.92
CA LYS A 11 15.00 -11.14 -10.61
C LYS A 11 13.68 -11.00 -9.86
N VAL A 12 12.92 -9.93 -10.09
CA VAL A 12 11.69 -9.65 -9.33
C VAL A 12 10.47 -9.63 -10.23
N ILE A 13 10.46 -8.78 -11.27
CA ILE A 13 9.24 -8.49 -12.05
C ILE A 13 8.86 -9.69 -12.94
N LYS A 14 9.81 -10.26 -13.68
CA LYS A 14 9.59 -11.42 -14.57
C LYS A 14 9.42 -12.75 -13.81
N ARG A 15 9.74 -12.78 -12.52
CA ARG A 15 9.54 -13.94 -11.64
C ARG A 15 8.27 -13.84 -10.80
N ASP A 16 7.44 -12.83 -11.07
CA ASP A 16 6.18 -12.59 -10.34
C ASP A 16 6.33 -12.42 -8.82
N ILE A 17 7.50 -11.98 -8.37
CA ILE A 17 7.78 -11.65 -6.95
C ILE A 17 7.33 -10.20 -6.63
N CYS A 18 7.15 -9.37 -7.66
CA CYS A 18 6.79 -7.98 -7.49
C CYS A 18 5.40 -7.84 -6.84
N THR A 19 5.33 -7.12 -5.72
CA THR A 19 4.07 -6.80 -5.03
C THR A 19 3.44 -5.48 -5.49
N SER A 20 3.96 -4.88 -6.57
CA SER A 20 3.49 -3.65 -7.20
C SER A 20 3.21 -2.46 -6.28
N CYS A 21 3.97 -2.36 -5.18
CA CYS A 21 3.85 -1.30 -4.17
C CYS A 21 4.16 0.12 -4.68
N GLY A 22 4.86 0.26 -5.81
CA GLY A 22 5.15 1.55 -6.44
C GLY A 22 6.43 2.26 -6.00
N THR A 23 7.22 1.72 -5.07
CA THR A 23 8.44 2.37 -4.55
C THR A 23 9.45 2.71 -5.63
N CYS A 24 9.68 1.79 -6.59
CA CYS A 24 10.62 2.02 -7.68
C CYS A 24 10.22 3.20 -8.57
N ILE A 25 8.91 3.46 -8.71
CA ILE A 25 8.37 4.60 -9.44
C ILE A 25 8.59 5.87 -8.60
N ALA A 26 8.15 5.86 -7.33
CA ALA A 26 8.30 6.99 -6.42
C ALA A 26 9.76 7.45 -6.29
N ALA A 27 10.69 6.51 -6.18
CA ALA A 27 12.11 6.76 -5.99
C ALA A 27 12.85 7.16 -7.27
N CYS A 28 12.27 6.97 -8.47
CA CYS A 28 12.97 7.23 -9.73
C CYS A 28 13.03 8.74 -9.99
N PRO A 29 14.22 9.39 -9.88
CA PRO A 29 14.31 10.84 -10.06
C PRO A 29 13.91 11.33 -11.46
N PRO A 30 14.29 10.66 -12.57
CA PRO A 30 13.92 11.11 -13.90
C PRO A 30 12.53 10.63 -14.38
N ASP A 31 11.77 9.95 -13.52
CA ASP A 31 10.41 9.47 -13.82
C ASP A 31 10.31 8.52 -15.05
N PHE A 32 11.24 7.57 -15.15
CA PHE A 32 11.28 6.63 -16.28
C PHE A 32 10.49 5.33 -16.07
N ILE A 33 9.89 5.14 -14.90
CA ILE A 33 9.15 3.92 -14.55
C ILE A 33 7.70 4.30 -14.30
N GLU A 34 6.79 3.56 -14.91
CA GLU A 34 5.34 3.72 -14.82
C GLU A 34 4.68 2.40 -14.39
N MET A 35 3.50 2.48 -13.79
CA MET A 35 2.70 1.28 -13.49
C MET A 35 1.82 0.96 -14.69
N VAL A 36 2.06 -0.17 -15.35
CA VAL A 36 1.31 -0.61 -16.53
C VAL A 36 0.74 -1.98 -16.26
N ARG A 37 -0.60 -2.08 -16.28
CA ARG A 37 -1.32 -3.35 -16.01
C ARG A 37 -0.84 -4.03 -14.71
N GLY A 38 -0.76 -3.25 -13.64
CA GLY A 38 -0.35 -3.75 -12.34
C GLY A 38 1.12 -4.16 -12.22
N LYS A 39 1.98 -3.89 -13.22
CA LYS A 39 3.43 -4.12 -13.11
C LYS A 39 4.25 -2.87 -13.45
N PRO A 40 5.38 -2.64 -12.76
CA PRO A 40 6.27 -1.54 -13.11
C PRO A 40 6.91 -1.82 -14.47
N LYS A 41 6.81 -0.85 -15.37
CA LYS A 41 7.39 -0.89 -16.71
C LYS A 41 8.25 0.36 -16.90
N ARG A 42 9.41 0.18 -17.53
CA ARG A 42 10.23 1.31 -17.93
C ARG A 42 9.71 1.87 -19.25
N ALA A 43 9.25 3.11 -19.24
CA ALA A 43 8.68 3.78 -20.42
C ALA A 43 9.74 3.99 -21.51
N ILE A 44 10.98 4.30 -21.14
CA ILE A 44 12.07 4.63 -22.09
C ILE A 44 13.37 3.93 -21.69
N LYS A 45 14.04 3.27 -22.64
CA LYS A 45 15.43 2.80 -22.45
C LYS A 45 16.37 4.00 -22.62
N ARG A 46 17.07 4.41 -21.55
CA ARG A 46 18.06 5.51 -21.59
C ARG A 46 19.37 5.11 -20.93
N ALA A 47 20.48 5.69 -21.40
CA ALA A 47 21.83 5.47 -20.85
C ALA A 47 21.91 5.78 -19.34
N ALA A 48 21.15 6.77 -18.86
CA ALA A 48 21.07 7.11 -17.44
C ALA A 48 20.61 5.94 -16.53
N CYS A 49 19.97 4.90 -17.09
CA CYS A 49 19.58 3.71 -16.34
C CYS A 49 20.64 2.60 -16.29
N GLU A 50 21.71 2.69 -17.08
CA GLU A 50 22.72 1.62 -17.19
C GLU A 50 23.54 1.46 -15.92
N ASN A 51 23.79 2.58 -15.22
CA ASN A 51 24.54 2.63 -13.96
C ASN A 51 23.70 3.15 -12.77
N CYS A 52 22.37 3.24 -12.93
CA CYS A 52 21.47 3.68 -11.88
C CYS A 52 20.92 2.49 -11.09
N GLU A 53 21.16 2.49 -9.77
CA GLU A 53 20.79 1.38 -8.89
C GLU A 53 19.53 1.60 -8.05
N ILE A 54 18.98 2.82 -8.07
CA ILE A 54 17.94 3.28 -7.15
C ILE A 54 16.75 2.32 -7.13
N CYS A 55 16.16 2.03 -8.29
CA CYS A 55 14.96 1.19 -8.37
C CYS A 55 15.17 -0.24 -7.86
N TYR A 56 16.38 -0.80 -8.00
CA TYR A 56 16.72 -2.12 -7.50
C TYR A 56 16.90 -2.10 -5.98
N VAL A 57 17.66 -1.13 -5.47
CA VAL A 57 18.01 -1.03 -4.05
C VAL A 57 16.80 -0.72 -3.18
N VAL A 58 15.85 0.09 -3.66
CA VAL A 58 14.62 0.45 -2.93
C VAL A 58 13.51 -0.60 -3.05
N CYS A 59 13.73 -1.69 -3.81
CA CYS A 59 12.71 -2.70 -3.98
C CYS A 59 12.62 -3.58 -2.71
N PRO A 60 11.41 -3.76 -2.12
CA PRO A 60 11.25 -4.56 -0.93
C PRO A 60 11.57 -6.07 -1.12
N GLN A 61 11.85 -6.50 -2.36
CA GLN A 61 12.03 -7.90 -2.76
C GLN A 61 13.47 -8.25 -3.16
N THR A 62 14.40 -7.30 -3.16
CA THR A 62 15.79 -7.52 -3.66
C THR A 62 16.82 -7.84 -2.57
N GLY A 63 16.40 -7.94 -1.31
CA GLY A 63 17.19 -8.55 -0.23
C GLY A 63 17.69 -7.57 0.83
N PHE A 64 16.85 -7.35 1.85
CA PHE A 64 17.24 -6.80 3.16
C PHE A 64 16.65 -7.70 4.23
N ASP A 65 17.37 -7.86 5.34
CA ASP A 65 16.82 -8.53 6.50
C ASP A 65 15.83 -7.59 7.19
N THR A 66 14.59 -8.03 7.35
CA THR A 66 13.57 -7.25 8.05
C THR A 66 13.99 -7.01 9.51
N ARG A 67 14.79 -7.90 10.10
CA ARG A 67 15.30 -7.78 11.47
C ARG A 67 16.28 -6.63 11.65
N ASP A 68 17.05 -6.29 10.62
CA ASP A 68 17.97 -5.16 10.66
C ASP A 68 17.19 -3.84 10.70
N ILE A 69 16.17 -3.73 9.83
CA ILE A 69 15.25 -2.58 9.82
C ILE A 69 14.49 -2.49 11.15
N GLU A 70 13.96 -3.60 11.67
CA GLU A 70 13.27 -3.59 12.95
C GLU A 70 14.16 -3.14 14.11
N SER A 71 15.41 -3.62 14.15
CA SER A 71 16.37 -3.24 15.19
C SER A 71 16.68 -1.74 15.13
N GLU A 72 16.85 -1.19 13.93
CA GLU A 72 17.08 0.25 13.70
C GLU A 72 15.89 1.10 14.18
N PHE A 73 14.66 0.72 13.80
CA PHE A 73 13.47 1.54 14.07
C PHE A 73 12.90 1.39 15.48
N PHE A 74 13.01 0.21 16.08
CA PHE A 74 12.42 -0.08 17.39
C PHE A 74 13.46 -0.11 18.52
N GLY A 75 14.76 -0.07 18.21
CA GLY A 75 15.84 -0.13 19.21
C GLY A 75 15.85 -1.43 20.01
N MET A 76 15.15 -2.46 19.52
CA MET A 76 15.03 -3.75 20.19
C MET A 76 14.95 -4.85 19.16
N LYS A 77 15.42 -6.04 19.55
CA LYS A 77 15.27 -7.23 18.75
C LYS A 77 13.98 -7.93 19.13
N ARG A 78 13.46 -8.61 18.13
CA ARG A 78 12.48 -9.66 18.23
C ARG A 78 12.79 -10.67 19.38
N ARG A 79 11.77 -11.07 20.14
CA ARG A 79 11.86 -12.05 21.23
C ARG A 79 12.14 -13.44 20.65
N LYS A 80 12.97 -14.24 21.32
CA LYS A 80 13.40 -15.57 20.81
C LYS A 80 12.38 -16.69 21.05
N ASP A 81 11.19 -16.39 21.55
CA ASP A 81 10.15 -17.37 21.84
C ASP A 81 9.36 -17.77 20.57
N LYS A 82 8.68 -18.92 20.64
CA LYS A 82 8.06 -19.57 19.47
C LYS A 82 6.80 -18.87 18.94
N ASP A 83 6.31 -17.83 19.63
CA ASP A 83 5.03 -17.17 19.34
C ASP A 83 5.17 -15.85 18.57
N GLU A 84 6.34 -15.56 18.00
CA GLU A 84 6.64 -14.26 17.42
C GLU A 84 6.10 -14.03 15.98
N HIS A 85 4.85 -14.41 15.76
CA HIS A 85 4.16 -14.25 14.48
C HIS A 85 3.67 -12.81 14.22
N ILE A 86 3.53 -12.01 15.27
CA ILE A 86 2.92 -10.66 15.22
C ILE A 86 3.95 -9.52 15.29
N GLY A 87 5.25 -9.83 15.37
CA GLY A 87 6.34 -8.86 15.37
C GLY A 87 6.50 -8.09 16.69
N ILE A 88 7.22 -6.95 16.64
CA ILE A 88 7.55 -6.13 17.81
C ILE A 88 6.41 -5.16 18.11
N TYR A 89 5.89 -5.19 19.34
CA TYR A 89 4.83 -4.28 19.79
C TYR A 89 5.01 -3.89 21.27
N ARG A 90 4.43 -2.74 21.67
CA ARG A 90 4.36 -2.33 23.09
C ARG A 90 3.07 -2.79 23.77
N ARG A 91 1.93 -2.70 23.08
CA ARG A 91 0.59 -3.10 23.56
C ARG A 91 -0.27 -3.54 22.38
N ILE A 92 -1.21 -4.46 22.65
CA ILE A 92 -2.26 -4.87 21.73
C ILE A 92 -3.59 -4.53 22.41
N LEU A 93 -4.47 -3.83 21.69
CA LEU A 93 -5.73 -3.33 22.22
C LEU A 93 -6.82 -3.49 21.15
N THR A 94 -8.06 -3.70 21.60
CA THR A 94 -9.25 -3.60 20.75
C THR A 94 -9.85 -2.21 20.90
N ALA A 95 -10.15 -1.55 19.78
CA ALA A 95 -10.68 -0.19 19.78
C ALA A 95 -11.71 0.01 18.66
N LYS A 96 -12.66 0.92 18.91
CA LYS A 96 -13.61 1.44 17.93
C LYS A 96 -13.76 2.94 18.12
N THR A 97 -13.90 3.68 17.02
CA THR A 97 -14.11 5.12 17.06
C THR A 97 -15.42 5.48 17.76
N LYS A 98 -15.40 6.59 18.51
CA LYS A 98 -16.61 7.20 19.09
C LYS A 98 -17.28 8.17 18.13
N ASP A 99 -16.58 8.57 17.06
CA ASP A 99 -17.10 9.52 16.08
C ASP A 99 -18.07 8.80 15.13
N LYS A 100 -19.36 9.11 15.27
CA LYS A 100 -20.44 8.52 14.48
C LYS A 100 -20.39 8.91 13.00
N ARG A 101 -19.61 9.95 12.63
CA ARG A 101 -19.42 10.36 11.24
C ARG A 101 -18.53 9.37 10.48
N ILE A 102 -17.64 8.66 11.19
CA ILE A 102 -16.68 7.73 10.59
C ILE A 102 -17.33 6.37 10.35
N LYS A 103 -17.57 6.05 9.08
CA LYS A 103 -17.96 4.73 8.61
C LYS A 103 -16.73 4.00 8.06
N GLY A 104 -16.00 3.32 8.94
CA GLY A 104 -14.85 2.50 8.54
C GLY A 104 -15.25 1.12 8.03
N GLN A 105 -14.29 0.39 7.44
CA GLN A 105 -14.45 -1.04 7.16
C GLN A 105 -14.74 -1.82 8.44
N ASP A 106 -13.96 -1.52 9.50
CA ASP A 106 -14.07 -2.13 10.83
C ASP A 106 -14.36 -1.05 11.90
N GLY A 107 -13.49 -0.91 12.90
CA GLY A 107 -13.62 0.05 14.00
C GLY A 107 -13.38 1.52 13.65
N GLY A 108 -13.05 1.86 12.40
CA GLY A 108 -12.79 3.26 11.98
C GLY A 108 -11.50 3.88 12.53
N ILE A 109 -10.61 3.07 13.10
CA ILE A 109 -9.42 3.53 13.84
C ILE A 109 -8.43 4.29 12.95
N VAL A 110 -8.14 3.79 11.75
CA VAL A 110 -7.20 4.44 10.82
C VAL A 110 -7.68 5.84 10.47
N THR A 111 -8.97 5.98 10.10
CA THR A 111 -9.58 7.28 9.80
C THR A 111 -9.51 8.23 11.00
N SER A 112 -9.80 7.75 12.21
CA SER A 112 -9.69 8.58 13.42
C SER A 112 -8.27 9.04 13.71
N ILE A 113 -7.26 8.15 13.60
CA ILE A 113 -5.85 8.51 13.79
C ILE A 113 -5.43 9.56 12.75
N LEU A 114 -5.77 9.35 11.48
CA LEU A 114 -5.40 10.27 10.41
C LEU A 114 -6.07 11.64 10.56
N THR A 115 -7.36 11.67 10.88
CA THR A 115 -8.12 12.90 11.08
C THR A 115 -7.46 13.72 12.18
N HIS A 116 -7.22 13.09 13.34
CA HIS A 116 -6.54 13.74 14.45
C HIS A 116 -5.12 14.19 14.10
N ALA A 117 -4.33 13.36 13.39
CA ALA A 117 -2.97 13.71 13.01
C ALA A 117 -2.89 14.90 12.02
N LEU A 118 -3.90 15.07 11.16
CA LEU A 118 -4.02 16.23 10.28
C LEU A 118 -4.46 17.47 11.05
N GLU A 119 -5.46 17.35 11.92
CA GLU A 119 -5.99 18.46 12.75
C GLU A 119 -4.93 19.01 13.71
N GLU A 120 -4.11 18.14 14.31
CA GLU A 120 -3.02 18.51 15.21
C GLU A 120 -1.71 18.85 14.46
N HIS A 121 -1.73 18.90 13.13
CA HIS A 121 -0.57 19.18 12.29
C HIS A 121 0.65 18.26 12.56
N ILE A 122 0.41 17.03 13.05
CA ILE A 122 1.45 15.99 13.16
C ILE A 122 1.90 15.56 11.76
N VAL A 123 0.96 15.55 10.81
CA VAL A 123 1.21 15.34 9.39
C VAL A 123 0.49 16.41 8.57
N ASP A 124 1.04 16.77 7.42
CA ASP A 124 0.45 17.72 6.45
C ASP A 124 -0.23 17.03 5.26
N GLY A 125 -0.14 15.70 5.20
CA GLY A 125 -0.97 14.87 4.33
C GLY A 125 -0.82 13.38 4.58
N ALA A 126 -1.69 12.60 3.95
CA ALA A 126 -1.71 11.15 4.06
C ALA A 126 -1.77 10.50 2.68
N ILE A 127 -0.94 9.47 2.47
CA ILE A 127 -0.94 8.62 1.29
C ILE A 127 -1.86 7.44 1.55
N LEU A 128 -2.98 7.41 0.82
CA LEU A 128 -4.05 6.43 0.95
C LEU A 128 -4.23 5.65 -0.35
N THR A 129 -5.04 4.60 -0.27
CA THR A 129 -5.50 3.84 -1.44
C THR A 129 -6.97 4.15 -1.69
N GLY A 130 -7.25 4.93 -2.73
CA GLY A 130 -8.58 5.12 -3.25
C GLY A 130 -8.86 4.18 -4.42
N SER A 131 -9.97 4.40 -5.10
CA SER A 131 -10.27 3.75 -6.38
C SER A 131 -11.04 4.69 -7.30
N ASP A 132 -11.17 4.33 -8.57
CA ASP A 132 -12.21 4.90 -9.43
C ASP A 132 -13.56 4.18 -9.21
N SER A 133 -14.56 4.52 -10.03
CA SER A 133 -15.90 3.92 -9.98
C SER A 133 -15.91 2.43 -10.28
N ALA A 134 -14.93 1.93 -11.05
CA ALA A 134 -14.80 0.52 -11.39
C ALA A 134 -13.89 -0.23 -10.41
N TRP A 135 -13.69 0.33 -9.20
CA TRP A 135 -12.84 -0.23 -8.15
C TRP A 135 -11.35 -0.36 -8.51
N MET A 136 -10.85 0.28 -9.57
CA MET A 136 -9.42 0.27 -9.90
C MET A 136 -8.66 1.06 -8.83
N PRO A 137 -7.77 0.42 -8.05
CA PRO A 137 -7.08 1.10 -6.98
C PRO A 137 -6.12 2.17 -7.51
N LYS A 138 -6.08 3.31 -6.83
CA LYS A 138 -5.14 4.40 -7.13
C LYS A 138 -4.61 5.06 -5.86
N PRO A 139 -3.35 5.52 -5.86
CA PRO A 139 -2.84 6.33 -4.77
C PRO A 139 -3.63 7.64 -4.67
N VAL A 140 -3.91 8.07 -3.44
CA VAL A 140 -4.55 9.34 -3.11
C VAL A 140 -3.68 10.07 -2.10
N VAL A 141 -3.44 11.36 -2.34
CA VAL A 141 -2.82 12.25 -1.36
C VAL A 141 -3.93 13.05 -0.71
N ALA A 142 -4.26 12.72 0.53
CA ALA A 142 -5.31 13.36 1.32
C ALA A 142 -4.74 14.42 2.27
N ARG A 143 -5.44 15.54 2.41
CA ARG A 143 -5.07 16.70 3.24
C ARG A 143 -6.22 17.18 4.13
N SER A 144 -7.42 16.65 3.95
CA SER A 144 -8.59 16.97 4.76
C SER A 144 -9.32 15.71 5.20
N TYR A 145 -10.24 15.87 6.15
CA TYR A 145 -11.13 14.80 6.59
C TYR A 145 -11.90 14.15 5.43
N GLU A 146 -12.44 14.96 4.52
CA GLU A 146 -13.21 14.49 3.37
C GLU A 146 -12.33 13.65 2.42
N GLU A 147 -11.09 14.08 2.20
CA GLU A 147 -10.13 13.34 1.39
C GLU A 147 -9.63 12.06 2.08
N VAL A 148 -9.70 11.98 3.41
CA VAL A 148 -9.40 10.75 4.17
C VAL A 148 -10.57 9.76 4.13
N VAL A 149 -11.81 10.25 4.26
CA VAL A 149 -13.01 9.41 4.29
C VAL A 149 -13.41 8.94 2.90
N GLY A 150 -13.25 9.77 1.87
CA GLY A 150 -13.60 9.43 0.48
C GLY A 150 -13.04 8.08 -0.01
N PRO A 151 -11.74 7.80 0.15
CA PRO A 151 -11.15 6.53 -0.26
C PRO A 151 -11.30 5.40 0.77
N SER A 152 -12.10 5.55 1.83
CA SER A 152 -12.27 4.51 2.85
C SER A 152 -12.89 3.22 2.31
N GLY A 153 -12.76 2.13 3.08
CA GLY A 153 -13.17 0.78 2.68
C GLY A 153 -12.07 0.02 1.95
N THR A 154 -12.04 -1.30 2.13
CA THR A 154 -10.97 -2.16 1.61
C THR A 154 -11.08 -2.36 0.10
N LYS A 155 -9.96 -2.16 -0.60
CA LYS A 155 -9.81 -2.49 -2.02
C LYS A 155 -8.98 -3.76 -2.09
N TYR A 156 -9.59 -4.87 -2.49
CA TYR A 156 -8.94 -6.18 -2.60
C TYR A 156 -8.15 -6.35 -3.90
N SER A 157 -7.76 -5.25 -4.55
CA SER A 157 -6.85 -5.28 -5.69
C SER A 157 -5.57 -4.51 -5.37
N ILE A 158 -4.49 -4.88 -6.03
CA ILE A 158 -3.17 -4.31 -5.78
C ILE A 158 -3.13 -2.83 -6.20
N SER A 159 -2.56 -1.98 -5.34
CA SER A 159 -2.37 -0.54 -5.55
C SER A 159 -0.89 -0.14 -5.48
N PRO A 160 -0.40 0.74 -6.37
CA PRO A 160 0.93 1.32 -6.28
C PRO A 160 0.98 2.47 -5.28
N THR A 161 0.56 2.24 -4.04
CA THR A 161 0.27 3.31 -3.06
C THR A 161 1.48 4.20 -2.79
N LEU A 162 2.71 3.68 -2.83
CA LEU A 162 3.92 4.48 -2.56
C LEU A 162 4.27 5.48 -3.66
N VAL A 163 3.68 5.39 -4.86
CA VAL A 163 3.78 6.45 -5.88
C VAL A 163 3.32 7.79 -5.29
N GLY A 164 2.31 7.75 -4.41
CA GLY A 164 1.77 8.93 -3.75
C GLY A 164 2.79 9.69 -2.90
N VAL A 165 3.88 9.07 -2.43
CA VAL A 165 4.97 9.78 -1.71
C VAL A 165 5.57 10.86 -2.59
N ARG A 166 5.89 10.53 -3.85
CA ARG A 166 6.44 11.50 -4.80
C ARG A 166 5.42 12.57 -5.17
N ASP A 167 4.15 12.18 -5.32
CA ASP A 167 3.08 13.13 -5.64
C ASP A 167 2.84 14.11 -4.48
N ALA A 168 2.93 13.65 -3.24
CA ALA A 168 2.84 14.50 -2.06
C ALA A 168 3.98 15.52 -1.99
N LEU A 169 5.22 15.08 -2.21
CA LEU A 169 6.38 15.99 -2.29
C LEU A 169 6.22 17.03 -3.41
N ARG A 170 5.73 16.63 -4.59
CA ARG A 170 5.44 17.56 -5.70
C ARG A 170 4.37 18.59 -5.34
N LYS A 171 3.46 18.25 -4.42
CA LYS A 171 2.46 19.18 -3.88
C LYS A 171 2.99 20.00 -2.69
N GLY A 172 4.28 19.88 -2.34
CA GLY A 172 4.92 20.65 -1.26
C GLY A 172 4.65 20.11 0.15
N LEU A 173 4.29 18.83 0.30
CA LEU A 173 4.18 18.21 1.62
C LEU A 173 5.55 17.79 2.14
N GLU A 174 5.75 17.92 3.45
CA GLU A 174 7.00 17.60 4.13
C GLU A 174 6.83 16.57 5.25
N ASN A 175 5.62 16.41 5.80
CA ASN A 175 5.33 15.51 6.92
C ASN A 175 4.16 14.60 6.58
N ILE A 176 4.42 13.53 5.82
CA ILE A 176 3.36 12.65 5.33
C ILE A 176 3.13 11.41 6.23
N CYS A 177 1.88 10.99 6.31
CA CYS A 177 1.50 9.66 6.77
C CYS A 177 1.38 8.70 5.58
N ILE A 178 1.85 7.47 5.70
CA ILE A 178 1.55 6.39 4.74
C ILE A 178 0.57 5.41 5.39
N VAL A 179 -0.53 5.10 4.71
CA VAL A 179 -1.42 3.99 5.07
C VAL A 179 -1.35 2.93 3.99
N GLY A 180 -0.98 1.72 4.37
CA GLY A 180 -0.90 0.62 3.41
C GLY A 180 -0.68 -0.74 4.05
N THR A 181 -0.77 -1.76 3.22
CA THR A 181 -0.50 -3.16 3.60
C THR A 181 0.97 -3.39 3.98
N CYS A 182 1.27 -4.58 4.52
CA CYS A 182 2.60 -4.97 4.97
C CYS A 182 3.73 -4.73 3.95
N CYS A 183 3.49 -4.96 2.65
CA CYS A 183 4.49 -4.71 1.61
C CYS A 183 4.79 -3.21 1.40
N HIS A 184 3.77 -2.34 1.57
CA HIS A 184 3.95 -0.89 1.56
C HIS A 184 4.74 -0.40 2.76
N VAL A 185 4.44 -0.92 3.97
CA VAL A 185 5.18 -0.58 5.19
C VAL A 185 6.64 -1.00 5.06
N ARG A 186 6.92 -2.22 4.60
CA ARG A 186 8.29 -2.70 4.36
C ARG A 186 9.06 -1.79 3.42
N ALA A 187 8.45 -1.40 2.31
CA ALA A 187 9.08 -0.49 1.37
C ALA A 187 9.28 0.93 1.93
N ALA A 188 8.31 1.47 2.68
CA ALA A 188 8.44 2.77 3.34
C ALA A 188 9.60 2.77 4.34
N ARG A 189 9.69 1.74 5.19
CA ARG A 189 10.79 1.59 6.15
C ARG A 189 12.13 1.34 5.47
N LEU A 190 12.16 0.62 4.35
CA LEU A 190 13.37 0.47 3.55
C LEU A 190 13.85 1.82 2.97
N MET A 191 12.95 2.66 2.44
CA MET A 191 13.33 4.00 1.97
C MET A 191 13.98 4.82 3.08
N GLN A 192 13.42 4.76 4.29
CA GLN A 192 13.97 5.46 5.45
C GLN A 192 15.30 4.84 5.92
N PHE A 193 15.40 3.51 5.99
CA PHE A 193 16.63 2.80 6.36
C PHE A 193 17.80 3.12 5.42
N LEU A 194 17.51 3.31 4.13
CA LEU A 194 18.49 3.69 3.11
C LEU A 194 18.77 5.20 3.06
N ASN A 195 18.11 6.02 3.89
CA ASN A 195 18.19 7.49 3.87
C ASN A 195 17.93 8.08 2.47
N LEU A 196 16.91 7.58 1.77
CA LEU A 196 16.58 8.01 0.42
C LEU A 196 15.91 9.39 0.41
N GLU A 197 16.69 10.45 0.36
CA GLU A 197 16.17 11.81 0.38
C GLU A 197 15.64 12.30 -0.98
N PRO A 198 14.60 13.16 -1.00
CA PRO A 198 13.84 13.69 0.14
C PRO A 198 12.68 12.79 0.62
N LEU A 199 12.56 11.56 0.10
CA LEU A 199 11.43 10.67 0.38
C LEU A 199 11.45 10.19 1.83
N ALA A 200 12.62 9.75 2.31
CA ALA A 200 12.83 9.22 3.65
C ALA A 200 12.41 10.20 4.75
N ARG A 201 12.95 11.43 4.73
CA ARG A 201 12.61 12.45 5.74
C ARG A 201 11.13 12.81 5.76
N SER A 202 10.46 12.73 4.61
CA SER A 202 9.07 13.15 4.52
C SER A 202 8.11 12.23 5.26
N ILE A 203 8.47 10.95 5.43
CA ILE A 203 7.60 9.93 6.01
C ILE A 203 7.61 10.06 7.54
N LYS A 204 6.64 10.79 8.07
CA LYS A 204 6.51 11.07 9.51
C LYS A 204 5.77 9.97 10.26
N LEU A 205 4.74 9.39 9.64
CA LEU A 205 3.90 8.35 10.23
C LEU A 205 3.66 7.22 9.24
N VAL A 206 3.61 5.98 9.73
CA VAL A 206 3.27 4.80 8.91
C VAL A 206 2.25 3.96 9.65
N ILE A 207 1.08 3.78 9.05
CA ILE A 207 -0.01 2.95 9.57
C ILE A 207 -0.12 1.70 8.68
N GLY A 208 0.24 0.55 9.25
CA GLY A 208 0.15 -0.73 8.59
C GLY A 208 -1.24 -1.33 8.69
N LEU A 209 -1.75 -1.87 7.57
CA LEU A 209 -2.98 -2.66 7.52
C LEU A 209 -2.63 -4.15 7.50
N PHE A 210 -3.41 -4.95 8.22
CA PHE A 210 -3.36 -6.40 8.07
C PHE A 210 -3.79 -6.80 6.67
N CYS A 211 -3.05 -7.74 6.08
CA CYS A 211 -3.25 -8.19 4.71
C CYS A 211 -2.76 -9.64 4.65
N TYR A 212 -3.69 -10.54 4.33
CA TYR A 212 -3.40 -11.95 4.13
C TYR A 212 -3.01 -12.18 2.67
N GLU A 213 -3.90 -11.83 1.76
CA GLU A 213 -3.70 -11.89 0.31
C GLU A 213 -4.23 -10.62 -0.39
N ASN A 214 -3.95 -10.51 -1.68
CA ASN A 214 -4.45 -9.45 -2.54
C ASN A 214 -4.62 -9.97 -3.97
N PHE A 215 -5.58 -9.46 -4.72
CA PHE A 215 -5.95 -10.00 -6.02
C PHE A 215 -5.46 -9.10 -7.17
N ASP A 216 -5.17 -9.73 -8.31
CA ASP A 216 -5.01 -9.00 -9.56
C ASP A 216 -6.36 -8.38 -9.97
N TYR A 217 -6.34 -7.13 -10.42
CA TYR A 217 -7.57 -6.42 -10.79
C TYR A 217 -8.28 -7.10 -11.97
N GLN A 218 -7.55 -7.59 -12.98
CA GLN A 218 -8.17 -8.25 -14.13
C GLN A 218 -8.79 -9.57 -13.69
N GLY A 219 -8.08 -10.35 -12.87
CA GLY A 219 -8.62 -11.59 -12.32
C GLY A 219 -9.89 -11.38 -11.50
N LEU A 220 -9.87 -10.44 -10.55
CA LEU A 220 -11.02 -10.18 -9.68
C LEU A 220 -12.17 -9.49 -10.43
N MET A 221 -11.92 -8.32 -11.03
CA MET A 221 -13.02 -7.49 -11.57
C MET A 221 -13.50 -7.95 -12.94
N ARG A 222 -12.59 -8.31 -13.86
CA ARG A 222 -13.01 -8.78 -15.20
C ARG A 222 -13.42 -10.24 -15.15
N GLY A 223 -12.52 -11.12 -14.69
CA GLY A 223 -12.80 -12.55 -14.64
C GLY A 223 -13.94 -12.90 -13.69
N LYS A 224 -13.82 -12.55 -12.41
CA LYS A 224 -14.79 -13.01 -11.42
C LYS A 224 -16.09 -12.20 -11.38
N ILE A 225 -15.99 -10.86 -11.31
CA ILE A 225 -17.18 -10.00 -11.15
C ILE A 225 -17.98 -9.90 -12.45
N GLU A 226 -17.33 -9.57 -13.57
CA GLU A 226 -18.02 -9.39 -14.84
C GLU A 226 -18.31 -10.71 -15.54
N ASP A 227 -17.29 -11.53 -15.83
CA ASP A 227 -17.46 -12.71 -16.69
C ASP A 227 -18.21 -13.85 -15.99
N GLU A 228 -17.88 -14.17 -14.73
CA GLU A 228 -18.50 -15.28 -13.99
C GLU A 228 -19.82 -14.89 -13.31
N LEU A 229 -19.89 -13.73 -12.66
CA LEU A 229 -21.07 -13.31 -11.89
C LEU A 229 -22.03 -12.39 -12.66
N GLY A 230 -21.60 -11.83 -13.80
CA GLY A 230 -22.45 -10.94 -14.62
C GLY A 230 -22.74 -9.58 -13.98
N PHE A 231 -21.96 -9.16 -12.98
CA PHE A 231 -22.13 -7.87 -12.31
C PHE A 231 -21.25 -6.79 -12.96
N ARG A 232 -21.69 -5.54 -12.84
CA ARG A 232 -20.86 -4.39 -13.19
C ARG A 232 -20.10 -3.91 -11.95
N PRO A 233 -18.76 -3.73 -12.00
CA PRO A 233 -17.99 -3.25 -10.85
C PRO A 233 -18.55 -1.98 -10.21
N GLU A 234 -19.11 -1.07 -11.01
CA GLU A 234 -19.70 0.20 -10.57
C GLU A 234 -20.95 0.03 -9.69
N GLU A 235 -21.58 -1.15 -9.69
CA GLU A 235 -22.75 -1.44 -8.85
C GLU A 235 -22.38 -1.94 -7.45
N ILE A 236 -21.10 -2.27 -7.22
CA ILE A 236 -20.62 -2.80 -5.96
C ILE A 236 -20.36 -1.65 -4.98
N SER A 237 -20.95 -1.73 -3.79
CA SER A 237 -20.79 -0.72 -2.74
C SER A 237 -19.73 -1.07 -1.70
N LYS A 238 -19.44 -2.36 -1.49
CA LYS A 238 -18.44 -2.83 -0.52
C LYS A 238 -17.99 -4.26 -0.85
N PHE A 239 -16.72 -4.53 -0.60
CA PHE A 239 -16.17 -5.87 -0.47
C PHE A 239 -15.82 -6.15 1.00
N GLU A 240 -15.99 -7.40 1.42
CA GLU A 240 -15.74 -7.83 2.78
C GLU A 240 -15.28 -9.28 2.80
N VAL A 241 -14.38 -9.60 3.72
CA VAL A 241 -13.96 -10.97 3.99
C VAL A 241 -14.31 -11.26 5.44
N GLU A 242 -15.19 -12.23 5.65
CA GLU A 242 -15.63 -12.68 6.97
C GLU A 242 -15.38 -14.18 7.09
N GLY A 243 -14.51 -14.58 8.03
CA GLY A 243 -14.00 -15.95 8.07
C GLY A 243 -13.24 -16.29 6.79
N ASN A 244 -13.73 -17.28 6.05
CA ASN A 244 -13.16 -17.71 4.77
C ASN A 244 -14.04 -17.30 3.56
N GLU A 245 -15.10 -16.52 3.79
CA GLU A 245 -16.02 -16.11 2.74
C GLU A 245 -15.71 -14.71 2.23
N PHE A 246 -15.57 -14.59 0.90
CA PHE A 246 -15.52 -13.31 0.22
C PHE A 246 -16.95 -12.84 -0.11
N LEU A 247 -17.33 -11.69 0.45
CA LEU A 247 -18.66 -11.09 0.37
C LEU A 247 -18.66 -9.83 -0.50
N ILE A 248 -19.70 -9.70 -1.32
CA ILE A 248 -19.95 -8.54 -2.19
C ILE A 248 -21.27 -7.90 -1.79
N HIS A 249 -21.24 -6.60 -1.52
CA HIS A 249 -22.42 -5.81 -1.25
C HIS A 249 -22.83 -5.08 -2.54
N LEU A 250 -24.02 -5.36 -3.05
CA LEU A 250 -24.56 -4.78 -4.29
C LEU A 250 -26.04 -4.47 -4.14
N LYS A 251 -26.43 -3.20 -4.39
CA LYS A 251 -27.83 -2.72 -4.31
C LYS A 251 -28.57 -3.12 -3.01
N GLY A 252 -27.86 -3.13 -1.88
CA GLY A 252 -28.42 -3.49 -0.57
C GLY A 252 -28.57 -5.00 -0.32
N LYS A 253 -28.07 -5.85 -1.23
CA LYS A 253 -27.96 -7.31 -1.05
C LYS A 253 -26.51 -7.71 -0.82
N ILE A 254 -26.32 -8.80 -0.08
CA ILE A 254 -25.00 -9.41 0.18
C ILE A 254 -24.94 -10.72 -0.61
N PHE A 255 -23.90 -10.88 -1.41
CA PHE A 255 -23.59 -12.09 -2.16
C PHE A 255 -22.31 -12.70 -1.57
N GLY A 256 -22.40 -13.91 -1.02
CA GLY A 256 -21.26 -14.63 -0.41
C GLY A 256 -20.73 -15.78 -1.26
N ASN A 257 -19.68 -16.44 -0.77
CA ASN A 257 -18.98 -17.56 -1.45
C ASN A 257 -18.47 -17.23 -2.86
N VAL A 258 -18.13 -15.95 -3.09
CA VAL A 258 -17.62 -15.52 -4.39
C VAL A 258 -16.21 -16.07 -4.62
N LEU A 259 -15.37 -16.03 -3.60
CA LEU A 259 -14.05 -16.66 -3.57
C LEU A 259 -13.88 -17.35 -2.22
N THR A 260 -13.27 -18.54 -2.23
CA THR A 260 -12.73 -19.14 -1.01
C THR A 260 -11.35 -18.55 -0.77
N CYS A 261 -11.22 -17.74 0.28
CA CYS A 261 -9.90 -17.34 0.76
C CYS A 261 -9.18 -18.59 1.29
N SER A 262 -7.99 -18.86 0.77
CA SER A 262 -7.20 -20.08 1.06
C SER A 262 -6.52 -20.01 2.42
#